data_AF-A0A085N805-F1
#
_entry.id   AF-A0A085N805-F1
#
_cell.length_a   1.000
_cell.length_b   1.000
_cell.length_c   1.000
_cell.angle_alpha   90.00
_cell.angle_beta   90.00
_cell.angle_gamma   90.00
#
_symmetry.space_group_name_H-M   'P 1'
#
loop_
_entity.id
_entity.type
_entity.pdbx_description
1 polymer ?
#
loop_
_entity_poly.entity_id
_entity_poly.type
_entity_poly.pdbx_seq_one_letter_code
_entity_poly.pdbx_strand_id
1 'polypeptide(L)'
;MRVGRPMWKDFQAQSFQTSLDFHGLPSLCANRMQQILLCLLGYNSKNIWKQLVSAGSLQSSTMVYVNTLVHLGRTFRSICEQMEHYRSAAMDKLFEENSIGHRPSVYLNAVLVELEATVLLNYRNTLIQLDNELKSESACNIVKIFDRVKSYHLLLDRVSAMCQELIGSSCRGARVLEVVHRCVTVMPFTSKDIFDGLITRYQLILFEQLKLWFSLSAHPMSDEFFIQPKDGRHSTSYKIVEEMVPLFIDAAMAEKILYIGVKMKEIGAMAEHGNSSSDFANLISFHEQNICRLGELLQRPLCDIRLRQLFEHWHGCVSRRTCGPISSKVELEKEFNKVADYFFQQQGQLFDQLVDMLLDDSLVKECRPSASCTLPGRLFELAADCVHHTAHRHIVQLRFCWRASEDQSWLSCLELELCPEQIRSSGHLFSPNIISRCNEIFRLLLRVRYSHCLLNRLWFSQANGALTDKVTFSFVSALHFVISTLCDYQANVIREQCHNLRGSLRQANSSEAFPSLMDSFMYKLESSLFIHSPDLWLLTDKLMFMCECLEGFEFREPEQISCAWDALKELMKSFFRQGEREKEKVAQLLAMLNYNEYFSRLVYSVPSTDDLSNPCQCTTDSTDRS
;
A
#
# COMPACT_ATOMS: atom_id res chain seq x y z
N MET A 1 -37.47 19.75 8.99
CA MET A 1 -38.68 19.32 8.25
C MET A 1 -39.28 18.13 8.99
N ARG A 2 -40.61 18.09 9.12
CA ARG A 2 -41.35 17.18 10.01
C ARG A 2 -41.01 15.72 9.77
N VAL A 3 -40.83 15.00 10.88
CA VAL A 3 -40.74 13.53 11.02
C VAL A 3 -41.66 12.86 10.01
N GLY A 4 -41.07 12.23 8.99
CA GLY A 4 -41.78 11.38 8.05
C GLY A 4 -42.39 10.21 8.82
N ARG A 5 -43.70 10.05 8.71
CA ARG A 5 -44.35 8.82 9.16
C ARG A 5 -43.73 7.64 8.38
N PRO A 6 -43.73 6.43 8.95
CA PRO A 6 -43.27 5.25 8.23
C PRO A 6 -44.06 5.11 6.93
N MET A 7 -43.37 4.96 5.80
CA MET A 7 -43.99 4.92 4.46
C MET A 7 -45.02 3.76 4.31
N TRP A 8 -44.91 2.71 5.15
CA TRP A 8 -45.92 1.63 5.25
C TRP A 8 -47.18 2.04 6.02
N LYS A 9 -47.12 3.07 6.88
CA LYS A 9 -48.30 3.71 7.46
C LYS A 9 -48.97 4.68 6.46
N ASP A 10 -48.23 5.23 5.51
CA ASP A 10 -48.77 6.18 4.51
C ASP A 10 -49.37 5.46 3.29
N PHE A 11 -48.82 4.31 2.86
CA PHE A 11 -49.45 3.46 1.83
C PHE A 11 -50.82 2.91 2.26
N GLN A 12 -51.07 2.84 3.57
CA GLN A 12 -52.37 2.50 4.15
C GLN A 12 -53.42 3.60 4.05
N ALA A 13 -53.02 4.87 3.96
CA ALA A 13 -53.97 5.97 4.03
C ALA A 13 -54.76 6.20 2.72
N GLN A 14 -54.27 5.69 1.58
CA GLN A 14 -54.94 5.90 0.28
C GLN A 14 -55.57 4.62 -0.29
N SER A 15 -55.03 3.44 -0.01
CA SER A 15 -55.50 2.17 -0.61
C SER A 15 -56.52 1.41 0.22
N PHE A 16 -56.47 1.52 1.56
CA PHE A 16 -57.44 0.88 2.47
C PHE A 16 -58.46 1.86 3.07
N GLN A 17 -58.23 3.17 2.95
CA GLN A 17 -59.08 4.20 3.55
C GLN A 17 -60.22 4.65 2.62
N THR A 18 -60.16 4.35 1.32
CA THR A 18 -61.24 4.60 0.34
C THR A 18 -62.39 3.58 0.41
N SER A 19 -62.33 2.59 1.31
CA SER A 19 -63.40 1.61 1.52
C SER A 19 -64.01 1.64 2.93
N LEU A 20 -63.67 2.65 3.73
CA LEU A 20 -64.20 2.87 5.09
C LEU A 20 -65.27 3.98 5.13
N ASP A 21 -66.12 4.07 4.11
CA ASP A 21 -67.39 4.79 4.23
C ASP A 21 -68.41 3.89 4.93
N PHE A 22 -68.59 4.17 6.22
CA PHE A 22 -69.57 3.54 7.10
C PHE A 22 -71.01 3.90 6.69
N HIS A 23 -71.54 3.26 5.65
CA HIS A 23 -72.99 3.14 5.45
C HIS A 23 -73.33 1.81 4.76
N GLY A 24 -73.67 0.81 5.58
CA GLY A 24 -74.14 -0.51 5.17
C GLY A 24 -73.39 -1.61 5.93
N LEU A 25 -74.07 -2.37 6.79
CA LEU A 25 -73.47 -3.47 7.56
C LEU A 25 -72.73 -4.44 6.62
N PRO A 26 -71.39 -4.56 6.70
CA PRO A 26 -70.71 -5.68 6.09
C PRO A 26 -71.11 -6.94 6.87
N SER A 27 -71.30 -8.06 6.17
CA SER A 27 -71.49 -9.35 6.81
C SER A 27 -70.38 -9.58 7.85
N LEU A 28 -70.70 -10.20 8.99
CA LEU A 28 -69.75 -10.49 10.07
C LEU A 28 -68.46 -11.20 9.56
N CYS A 29 -68.58 -11.91 8.43
CA CYS A 29 -67.49 -12.57 7.71
C CYS A 29 -66.50 -11.61 7.05
N ALA A 30 -66.97 -10.54 6.38
CA ALA A 30 -66.10 -9.57 5.71
C ALA A 30 -65.17 -8.86 6.69
N ASN A 31 -65.69 -8.51 7.88
CA ASN A 31 -64.91 -7.91 8.96
C ASN A 31 -63.85 -8.88 9.52
N ARG A 32 -64.16 -10.18 9.65
CA ARG A 32 -63.21 -11.21 10.09
C ARG A 32 -62.06 -11.45 9.09
N MET A 33 -62.34 -11.41 7.79
CA MET A 33 -61.33 -11.60 6.74
C MET A 33 -60.34 -10.44 6.68
N GLN A 34 -60.82 -9.20 6.76
CA GLN A 34 -59.98 -8.00 6.85
C GLN A 34 -59.08 -8.03 8.09
N GLN A 35 -59.61 -8.49 9.22
CA GLN A 35 -58.84 -8.65 10.45
C GLN A 35 -57.69 -9.66 10.29
N ILE A 36 -57.89 -10.79 9.60
CA ILE A 36 -56.83 -11.77 9.32
C ILE A 36 -55.74 -11.18 8.42
N LEU A 37 -56.09 -10.43 7.38
CA LEU A 37 -55.13 -9.75 6.51
C LEU A 37 -54.31 -8.69 7.26
N LEU A 38 -54.92 -7.95 8.18
CA LEU A 38 -54.21 -7.04 9.08
C LEU A 38 -53.22 -7.78 9.99
N CYS A 39 -53.55 -8.99 10.46
CA CYS A 39 -52.60 -9.82 11.21
C CYS A 39 -51.38 -10.20 10.35
N LEU A 40 -51.61 -10.57 9.09
CA LEU A 40 -50.57 -10.96 8.14
C LEU A 40 -49.65 -9.78 7.75
N LEU A 41 -50.14 -8.55 7.87
CA LEU A 41 -49.34 -7.32 7.76
C LEU A 41 -48.60 -6.94 9.05
N GLY A 42 -48.72 -7.74 10.12
CA GLY A 42 -48.01 -7.52 11.38
C GLY A 42 -48.74 -6.65 12.41
N TYR A 43 -50.02 -6.31 12.19
CA TYR A 43 -50.80 -5.57 13.19
C TYR A 43 -51.14 -6.48 14.38
N ASN A 44 -50.97 -5.94 15.59
CA ASN A 44 -51.20 -6.67 16.83
C ASN A 44 -52.68 -6.97 17.00
N SER A 45 -53.03 -8.23 16.87
CA SER A 45 -54.39 -8.73 16.90
C SER A 45 -54.55 -9.90 17.88
N LYS A 46 -53.86 -9.84 19.02
CA LYS A 46 -54.00 -10.86 20.10
C LYS A 46 -55.46 -11.11 20.48
N ASN A 47 -56.36 -10.16 20.19
CA ASN A 47 -57.80 -10.27 20.39
C ASN A 47 -58.55 -10.96 19.23
N ILE A 48 -58.11 -10.82 17.97
CA ILE A 48 -58.81 -11.37 16.78
C ILE A 48 -58.73 -12.90 16.77
N TRP A 49 -57.55 -13.47 17.05
CA TRP A 49 -57.37 -14.92 17.07
C TRP A 49 -58.09 -15.58 18.25
N LYS A 50 -58.09 -14.92 19.42
CA LYS A 50 -58.89 -15.34 20.58
C LYS A 50 -60.39 -15.27 20.27
N GLN A 51 -60.84 -14.24 19.55
CA GLN A 51 -62.23 -14.06 19.13
C GLN A 51 -62.68 -15.09 18.07
N LEU A 52 -61.82 -15.45 17.12
CA LEU A 52 -62.09 -16.49 16.12
C LEU A 52 -62.18 -17.89 16.75
N VAL A 53 -61.34 -18.17 17.76
CA VAL A 53 -61.37 -19.41 18.55
C VAL A 53 -62.58 -19.44 19.48
N SER A 54 -62.92 -18.34 20.16
CA SER A 54 -64.06 -18.27 21.10
C SER A 54 -65.42 -18.28 20.40
N ALA A 55 -65.50 -17.87 19.14
CA ALA A 55 -66.73 -17.89 18.35
C ALA A 55 -67.12 -19.30 17.81
N GLY A 56 -66.46 -20.37 18.27
CA GLY A 56 -66.78 -21.75 17.88
C GLY A 56 -66.61 -22.07 16.38
N SER A 57 -65.93 -21.18 15.64
CA SER A 57 -65.93 -21.19 14.16
C SER A 57 -64.81 -22.04 13.54
N LEU A 58 -63.92 -22.64 14.35
CA LEU A 58 -62.71 -23.32 13.90
C LEU A 58 -62.56 -24.68 14.62
N GLN A 59 -62.44 -25.76 13.85
CA GLN A 59 -62.16 -27.10 14.36
C GLN A 59 -60.67 -27.23 14.78
N SER A 60 -60.33 -28.15 15.68
CA SER A 60 -58.95 -28.38 16.14
C SER A 60 -57.94 -28.63 15.00
N SER A 61 -58.38 -29.21 13.89
CA SER A 61 -57.58 -29.43 12.66
C SER A 61 -57.20 -28.13 11.94
N THR A 62 -57.99 -27.07 12.08
CA THR A 62 -57.76 -25.77 11.41
C THR A 62 -56.80 -24.85 12.17
N MET A 63 -56.45 -25.19 13.41
CA MET A 63 -55.50 -24.42 14.25
C MET A 63 -54.08 -24.41 13.66
N VAL A 64 -53.68 -25.45 12.92
CA VAL A 64 -52.37 -25.50 12.25
C VAL A 64 -52.25 -24.35 11.24
N TYR A 65 -53.26 -24.14 10.40
CA TYR A 65 -53.27 -23.04 9.43
C TYR A 65 -53.21 -21.67 10.12
N VAL A 66 -53.98 -21.49 11.19
CA VAL A 66 -53.99 -20.25 11.98
C VAL A 66 -52.61 -19.97 12.59
N ASN A 67 -51.96 -20.97 13.17
CA ASN A 67 -50.64 -20.82 13.76
C ASN A 67 -49.59 -20.41 12.71
N THR A 68 -49.65 -20.99 11.51
CA THR A 68 -48.76 -20.62 10.40
C THR A 68 -49.01 -19.18 9.93
N LEU A 69 -50.26 -18.74 9.82
CA LEU A 69 -50.62 -17.37 9.44
C LEU A 69 -50.15 -16.35 10.50
N VAL A 70 -50.30 -16.68 11.78
CA VAL A 70 -49.81 -15.85 12.89
C VAL A 70 -48.28 -15.73 12.85
N HIS A 71 -47.59 -16.85 12.60
CA HIS A 71 -46.13 -16.88 12.48
C HIS A 71 -45.67 -15.99 11.32
N LEU A 72 -46.26 -16.15 10.13
CA LEU A 72 -46.00 -15.30 8.96
C LEU A 72 -46.12 -13.80 9.27
N GLY A 73 -47.23 -13.39 9.90
CA GLY A 73 -47.44 -11.98 10.26
C GLY A 73 -46.41 -11.46 11.26
N ARG A 74 -45.98 -12.29 12.22
CA ARG A 74 -44.91 -11.94 13.17
C ARG A 74 -43.55 -11.83 12.49
N THR A 75 -43.20 -12.79 11.63
CA THR A 75 -41.93 -12.78 10.89
C THR A 75 -41.85 -11.58 9.96
N PHE A 76 -42.92 -11.27 9.21
CA PHE A 76 -43.01 -10.09 8.37
C PHE A 76 -42.80 -8.78 9.17
N ARG A 77 -43.47 -8.68 10.33
CA ARG A 77 -43.31 -7.54 11.24
C ARG A 77 -41.86 -7.41 11.73
N SER A 78 -41.25 -8.51 12.15
CA SER A 78 -39.86 -8.55 12.62
C SER A 78 -38.90 -8.02 11.57
N ILE A 79 -39.02 -8.45 10.30
CA ILE A 79 -38.19 -7.94 9.21
C ILE A 79 -38.36 -6.42 9.06
N CYS A 80 -39.60 -5.93 9.02
CA CYS A 80 -39.87 -4.49 8.88
C CYS A 80 -39.28 -3.68 10.05
N GLU A 81 -39.42 -4.16 11.29
CA GLU A 81 -38.89 -3.50 12.49
C GLU A 81 -37.35 -3.47 12.48
N GLN A 82 -36.69 -4.57 12.08
CA GLN A 82 -35.23 -4.62 11.94
C GLN A 82 -34.71 -3.63 10.89
N MET A 83 -35.33 -3.57 9.72
CA MET A 83 -34.92 -2.67 8.64
C MET A 83 -35.13 -1.19 9.03
N GLU A 84 -36.22 -0.88 9.71
CA GLU A 84 -36.50 0.49 10.17
C GLU A 84 -35.54 0.93 11.27
N HIS A 85 -35.20 0.02 12.19
CA HIS A 85 -34.18 0.27 13.22
C HIS A 85 -32.83 0.58 12.58
N TYR A 86 -32.41 -0.19 11.57
CA TYR A 86 -31.18 0.10 10.82
C TYR A 86 -31.23 1.46 10.12
N ARG A 87 -32.34 1.79 9.44
CA ARG A 87 -32.50 3.09 8.75
C ARG A 87 -32.43 4.27 9.71
N SER A 88 -33.08 4.16 10.85
CA SER A 88 -33.05 5.21 11.89
C SER A 88 -31.62 5.41 12.41
N ALA A 89 -30.96 4.32 12.80
CA ALA A 89 -29.57 4.37 13.27
C ALA A 89 -28.57 4.86 12.20
N ALA A 90 -28.81 4.54 10.93
CA ALA A 90 -28.00 5.01 9.81
C ALA A 90 -28.19 6.52 9.55
N MET A 91 -29.42 7.04 9.68
CA MET A 91 -29.72 8.46 9.56
C MET A 91 -29.08 9.26 10.69
N ASP A 92 -29.16 8.78 11.94
CA ASP A 92 -28.53 9.46 13.09
C ASP A 92 -27.02 9.61 12.89
N LYS A 93 -26.35 8.57 12.37
CA LYS A 93 -24.91 8.60 12.04
C LYS A 93 -24.54 9.55 10.90
N LEU A 94 -25.46 9.87 10.00
CA LEU A 94 -25.20 10.82 8.90
C LEU A 94 -25.23 12.27 9.38
N PHE A 95 -25.99 12.59 10.44
CA PHE A 95 -26.06 13.94 11.01
C PHE A 95 -24.92 14.25 11.98
N GLU A 96 -24.21 13.24 12.48
CA GLU A 96 -22.99 13.39 13.28
C GLU A 96 -21.76 13.60 12.38
N GLU A 97 -21.73 14.69 11.60
CA GLU A 97 -20.71 14.98 10.57
C GLU A 97 -19.24 15.06 11.07
N ASN A 98 -18.99 15.02 12.38
CA ASN A 98 -17.66 15.20 12.99
C ASN A 98 -17.17 14.05 13.88
N SER A 99 -17.83 12.89 13.89
CA SER A 99 -17.35 11.75 14.68
C SER A 99 -16.48 10.82 13.82
N ILE A 100 -15.44 10.24 14.44
CA ILE A 100 -14.54 9.20 13.89
C ILE A 100 -15.31 7.87 13.66
N GLY A 101 -16.65 7.92 13.65
CA GLY A 101 -17.55 6.79 13.48
C GLY A 101 -17.66 6.34 12.03
N HIS A 102 -17.82 5.03 11.85
CA HIS A 102 -18.03 4.43 10.54
C HIS A 102 -19.34 4.88 9.90
N ARG A 103 -19.26 5.34 8.65
CA ARG A 103 -20.41 5.67 7.80
C ARG A 103 -21.33 4.44 7.64
N PRO A 104 -22.65 4.65 7.46
CA PRO A 104 -23.56 3.54 7.19
C PRO A 104 -23.14 2.78 5.93
N SER A 105 -23.33 1.45 5.96
CA SER A 105 -22.88 0.59 4.86
C SER A 105 -23.70 0.82 3.60
N VAL A 106 -23.00 1.10 2.49
CA VAL A 106 -23.62 1.34 1.18
C VAL A 106 -24.10 0.04 0.57
N TYR A 107 -23.31 -1.03 0.73
CA TYR A 107 -23.67 -2.38 0.27
C TYR A 107 -24.88 -2.93 1.00
N LEU A 108 -24.90 -2.85 2.34
CA LEU A 108 -26.02 -3.32 3.13
C LEU A 108 -27.30 -2.56 2.80
N ASN A 109 -27.23 -1.23 2.72
CA ASN A 109 -28.39 -0.42 2.37
C ASN A 109 -28.95 -0.78 1.00
N ALA A 110 -28.09 -0.99 -0.01
CA ALA A 110 -28.53 -1.37 -1.34
C ALA A 110 -29.27 -2.71 -1.35
N VAL A 111 -28.74 -3.74 -0.66
CA VAL A 111 -29.39 -5.06 -0.53
C VAL A 111 -30.72 -4.97 0.21
N LEU A 112 -30.79 -4.20 1.30
CA LEU A 112 -32.03 -4.01 2.05
C LEU A 112 -33.12 -3.29 1.23
N VAL A 113 -32.75 -2.32 0.40
CA VAL A 113 -33.68 -1.67 -0.54
C VAL A 113 -34.24 -2.66 -1.55
N GLU A 114 -33.38 -3.51 -2.14
CA GLU A 114 -33.81 -4.53 -3.09
C GLU A 114 -34.69 -5.60 -2.43
N LEU A 115 -34.39 -6.00 -1.20
CA LEU A 115 -35.19 -6.92 -0.41
C LEU A 115 -36.61 -6.38 -0.17
N GLU A 116 -36.73 -5.08 0.12
CA GLU A 116 -38.04 -4.46 0.27
C GLU A 116 -38.80 -4.41 -1.06
N ALA A 117 -38.13 -4.02 -2.14
CA ALA A 117 -38.73 -3.92 -3.47
C ALA A 117 -39.15 -5.27 -4.07
N THR A 118 -38.51 -6.36 -3.67
CA THR A 118 -38.79 -7.71 -4.18
C THR A 118 -39.65 -8.50 -3.19
N VAL A 119 -39.08 -8.97 -2.08
CA VAL A 119 -39.72 -9.90 -1.14
C VAL A 119 -40.92 -9.27 -0.46
N LEU A 120 -40.72 -8.11 0.18
CA LEU A 120 -41.77 -7.50 1.00
C LEU A 120 -42.89 -6.92 0.14
N LEU A 121 -42.55 -6.31 -0.99
CA LEU A 121 -43.55 -5.80 -1.93
C LEU A 121 -44.37 -6.92 -2.57
N ASN A 122 -43.76 -8.03 -2.98
CA ASN A 122 -44.50 -9.17 -3.53
C ASN A 122 -45.45 -9.82 -2.52
N TYR A 123 -45.01 -9.93 -1.26
CA TYR A 123 -45.87 -10.38 -0.16
C TYR A 123 -47.05 -9.42 0.06
N ARG A 124 -46.80 -8.10 0.14
CA ARG A 124 -47.85 -7.07 0.27
C ARG A 124 -48.84 -7.12 -0.89
N ASN A 125 -48.35 -7.21 -2.13
CA ASN A 125 -49.19 -7.31 -3.33
C ASN A 125 -50.05 -8.57 -3.33
N THR A 126 -49.52 -9.70 -2.84
CA THR A 126 -50.28 -10.94 -2.67
C THR A 126 -51.44 -10.74 -1.67
N LEU A 127 -51.20 -10.04 -0.57
CA LEU A 127 -52.25 -9.72 0.40
C LEU A 127 -53.31 -8.75 -0.15
N ILE A 128 -52.92 -7.78 -0.98
CA ILE A 128 -53.86 -6.86 -1.66
C ILE A 128 -54.73 -7.62 -2.68
N GLN A 129 -54.13 -8.54 -3.44
CA GLN A 129 -54.87 -9.41 -4.35
C GLN A 129 -55.88 -10.29 -3.58
N LEU A 130 -55.46 -10.87 -2.46
CA LEU A 130 -56.33 -11.62 -1.57
C LEU A 130 -57.48 -10.75 -1.02
N ASP A 131 -57.22 -9.51 -0.60
CA ASP A 131 -58.29 -8.60 -0.14
C ASP A 131 -59.36 -8.39 -1.22
N ASN A 132 -58.94 -8.21 -2.48
CA ASN A 132 -59.86 -8.05 -3.60
C ASN A 132 -60.64 -9.33 -3.92
N GLU A 133 -60.00 -10.49 -3.85
CA GLU A 133 -60.66 -11.79 -4.06
C GLU A 133 -61.65 -12.14 -2.93
N LEU A 134 -61.39 -11.70 -1.70
CA LEU A 134 -62.25 -11.99 -0.55
C LEU A 134 -63.47 -11.06 -0.46
N LYS A 135 -63.47 -9.91 -1.16
CA LYS A 135 -64.63 -9.00 -1.25
C LYS A 135 -65.84 -9.64 -1.93
N SER A 136 -65.63 -10.61 -2.82
CA SER A 136 -66.70 -11.33 -3.52
C SER A 136 -67.17 -12.60 -2.82
N GLU A 137 -66.54 -13.00 -1.70
CA GLU A 137 -66.87 -14.23 -0.99
C GLU A 137 -67.85 -14.01 0.19
N SER A 138 -68.83 -14.92 0.32
CA SER A 138 -69.83 -14.87 1.40
C SER A 138 -69.37 -15.54 2.71
N ALA A 139 -68.31 -16.37 2.66
CA ALA A 139 -67.80 -17.12 3.81
C ALA A 139 -66.27 -17.00 3.93
N CYS A 140 -65.76 -16.97 5.16
CA CYS A 140 -64.33 -16.86 5.44
C CYS A 140 -63.59 -18.19 5.19
N ASN A 141 -62.88 -18.30 4.06
CA ASN A 141 -62.10 -19.49 3.71
C ASN A 141 -60.62 -19.37 4.13
N ILE A 142 -60.30 -19.76 5.36
CA ILE A 142 -58.92 -19.76 5.91
C ILE A 142 -57.97 -20.64 5.09
N VAL A 143 -58.47 -21.73 4.50
CA VAL A 143 -57.64 -22.64 3.69
C VAL A 143 -57.21 -21.96 2.40
N LYS A 144 -58.09 -21.17 1.76
CA LYS A 144 -57.74 -20.36 0.57
C LYS A 144 -56.67 -19.31 0.90
N ILE A 145 -56.82 -18.61 2.02
CA ILE A 145 -55.82 -17.63 2.49
C ILE A 145 -54.48 -18.33 2.73
N PHE A 146 -54.48 -19.44 3.46
CA PHE A 146 -53.29 -20.25 3.74
C PHE A 146 -52.62 -20.74 2.46
N ASP A 147 -53.39 -21.29 1.51
CA ASP A 147 -52.85 -21.83 0.26
C ASP A 147 -52.09 -20.77 -0.55
N ARG A 148 -52.56 -19.53 -0.53
CA ARG A 148 -51.95 -18.40 -1.25
C ARG A 148 -50.68 -17.87 -0.60
N VAL A 149 -50.57 -17.95 0.73
CA VAL A 149 -49.43 -17.38 1.48
C VAL A 149 -48.42 -18.41 1.98
N LYS A 150 -48.73 -19.72 1.92
CA LYS A 150 -47.86 -20.79 2.44
C LYS A 150 -46.45 -20.79 1.85
N SER A 151 -46.29 -20.37 0.58
CA SER A 151 -44.99 -20.27 -0.09
C SER A 151 -44.05 -19.25 0.55
N TYR A 152 -44.60 -18.22 1.20
CA TYR A 152 -43.83 -17.18 1.88
C TYR A 152 -43.31 -17.61 3.25
N HIS A 153 -43.78 -18.73 3.82
CA HIS A 153 -43.39 -19.15 5.16
C HIS A 153 -41.88 -19.40 5.27
N LEU A 154 -41.34 -20.27 4.42
CA LEU A 154 -39.91 -20.54 4.37
C LEU A 154 -39.12 -19.30 3.95
N LEU A 155 -39.63 -18.52 2.98
CA LEU A 155 -38.97 -17.33 2.46
C LEU A 155 -38.79 -16.25 3.53
N LEU A 156 -39.86 -15.88 4.23
CA LEU A 156 -39.80 -14.85 5.26
C LEU A 156 -38.97 -15.29 6.46
N ASP A 157 -39.04 -16.57 6.87
CA ASP A 157 -38.21 -17.07 7.98
C ASP A 157 -36.72 -16.97 7.65
N ARG A 158 -36.33 -17.35 6.43
CA ARG A 158 -34.93 -17.27 5.98
C ARG A 158 -34.47 -15.82 5.80
N VAL A 159 -35.33 -14.96 5.23
CA VAL A 159 -35.05 -13.54 5.10
C VAL A 159 -34.94 -12.86 6.47
N SER A 160 -35.77 -13.23 7.45
CA SER A 160 -35.68 -12.70 8.81
C SER A 160 -34.37 -13.08 9.50
N ALA A 161 -33.92 -14.33 9.34
CA ALA A 161 -32.61 -14.76 9.85
C ALA A 161 -31.46 -14.02 9.15
N MET A 162 -31.55 -13.84 7.83
CA MET A 162 -30.58 -13.08 7.04
C MET A 162 -30.50 -11.62 7.49
N CYS A 163 -31.64 -10.94 7.67
CA CYS A 163 -31.68 -9.57 8.18
C CYS A 163 -31.08 -9.46 9.58
N GLN A 164 -31.34 -10.44 10.46
CA GLN A 164 -30.78 -10.48 11.80
C GLN A 164 -29.25 -10.61 11.76
N GLU A 165 -28.70 -11.45 10.88
CA GLU A 165 -27.25 -11.58 10.70
C GLU A 165 -26.63 -10.31 10.10
N LEU A 166 -27.21 -9.80 9.01
CA LEU A 166 -26.74 -8.61 8.29
C LEU A 166 -26.72 -7.37 9.17
N ILE A 167 -27.81 -7.12 9.90
CA ILE A 167 -28.00 -5.91 10.72
C ILE A 167 -27.35 -6.11 12.10
N GLY A 168 -27.57 -7.25 12.75
CA GLY A 168 -27.07 -7.53 14.09
C GLY A 168 -25.55 -7.62 14.16
N SER A 169 -24.90 -8.18 13.13
CA SER A 169 -23.44 -8.26 13.05
C SER A 169 -22.80 -7.00 12.45
N SER A 170 -23.61 -5.99 12.09
CA SER A 170 -23.14 -4.78 11.38
C SER A 170 -22.29 -5.12 10.16
N CYS A 171 -22.78 -6.01 9.29
CA CYS A 171 -22.04 -6.46 8.10
C CYS A 171 -21.71 -5.29 7.17
N ARG A 172 -20.50 -5.32 6.59
CA ARG A 172 -19.97 -4.29 5.68
C ARG A 172 -19.25 -4.94 4.50
N GLY A 173 -19.16 -4.23 3.38
CA GLY A 173 -18.40 -4.66 2.20
C GLY A 173 -18.75 -6.09 1.74
N ALA A 174 -17.74 -6.89 1.45
CA ALA A 174 -17.88 -8.28 0.97
C ALA A 174 -18.67 -9.21 1.90
N ARG A 175 -18.67 -8.96 3.22
CA ARG A 175 -19.42 -9.78 4.17
C ARG A 175 -20.93 -9.74 3.91
N VAL A 176 -21.45 -8.62 3.38
CA VAL A 176 -22.87 -8.52 2.98
C VAL A 176 -23.18 -9.55 1.89
N LEU A 177 -22.34 -9.66 0.87
CA LEU A 177 -22.51 -10.64 -0.20
C LEU A 177 -22.36 -12.07 0.31
N GLU A 178 -21.43 -12.33 1.23
CA GLU A 178 -21.22 -13.66 1.82
C GLU A 178 -22.50 -14.16 2.50
N VAL A 179 -23.15 -13.33 3.32
CA VAL A 179 -24.39 -13.66 4.01
C VAL A 179 -25.53 -13.91 3.02
N VAL A 180 -25.68 -13.04 2.01
CA VAL A 180 -26.71 -13.21 0.95
C VAL A 180 -26.48 -14.51 0.19
N HIS A 181 -25.24 -14.77 -0.25
CA HIS A 181 -24.86 -15.98 -0.99
C HIS A 181 -25.15 -17.25 -0.19
N ARG A 182 -24.80 -17.26 1.10
CA ARG A 182 -25.09 -18.38 2.02
C ARG A 182 -26.59 -18.63 2.16
N CYS A 183 -27.42 -17.58 2.10
CA CYS A 183 -28.86 -17.74 2.10
C CYS A 183 -29.36 -18.35 0.78
N VAL A 184 -28.80 -17.96 -0.37
CA VAL A 184 -29.19 -18.51 -1.68
C VAL A 184 -29.00 -20.02 -1.76
N THR A 185 -27.88 -20.55 -1.24
CA THR A 185 -27.55 -21.98 -1.36
C THR A 185 -28.52 -22.90 -0.63
N VAL A 186 -29.27 -22.38 0.34
CA VAL A 186 -30.23 -23.14 1.15
C VAL A 186 -31.67 -22.96 0.65
N MET A 187 -31.92 -22.04 -0.28
CA MET A 187 -33.26 -21.67 -0.72
C MET A 187 -33.78 -22.55 -1.87
N PRO A 188 -35.10 -22.81 -1.93
CA PRO A 188 -35.70 -23.52 -3.06
C PRO A 188 -35.50 -22.75 -4.37
N PHE A 189 -35.38 -23.48 -5.49
CA PHE A 189 -35.22 -22.90 -6.84
C PHE A 189 -36.31 -21.89 -7.20
N THR A 190 -37.52 -22.01 -6.64
CA THR A 190 -38.63 -21.07 -6.86
C THR A 190 -38.38 -19.67 -6.33
N SER A 191 -37.40 -19.49 -5.43
CA SER A 191 -37.02 -18.19 -4.88
C SER A 191 -35.71 -17.66 -5.47
N LYS A 192 -35.09 -18.37 -6.43
CA LYS A 192 -33.76 -18.04 -6.94
C LYS A 192 -33.70 -16.63 -7.53
N ASP A 193 -34.68 -16.26 -8.35
CA ASP A 193 -34.72 -14.96 -9.02
C ASP A 193 -34.71 -13.77 -8.04
N ILE A 194 -35.31 -13.95 -6.86
CA ILE A 194 -35.33 -12.94 -5.79
C ILE A 194 -33.91 -12.70 -5.28
N PHE A 195 -33.19 -13.77 -4.95
CA PHE A 195 -31.83 -13.66 -4.41
C PHE A 195 -30.81 -13.27 -5.47
N ASP A 196 -31.01 -13.70 -6.71
CA ASP A 196 -30.25 -13.24 -7.87
C ASP A 196 -30.39 -11.71 -8.05
N GLY A 197 -31.58 -11.15 -7.77
CA GLY A 197 -31.79 -9.70 -7.68
C GLY A 197 -30.96 -9.03 -6.58
N LEU A 198 -30.93 -9.62 -5.37
CA LEU A 198 -30.12 -9.11 -4.24
C LEU A 198 -28.62 -9.11 -4.57
N ILE A 199 -28.12 -10.18 -5.21
CA ILE A 199 -26.73 -10.31 -5.62
C ILE A 199 -26.40 -9.28 -6.71
N THR A 200 -27.25 -9.16 -7.74
CA THR A 200 -27.09 -8.17 -8.80
C THR A 200 -27.03 -6.76 -8.20
N ARG A 201 -27.89 -6.44 -7.22
CA ARG A 201 -27.87 -5.13 -6.56
C ARG A 201 -26.55 -4.85 -5.85
N TYR A 202 -26.00 -5.85 -5.15
CA TYR A 202 -24.66 -5.74 -4.56
C TYR A 202 -23.58 -5.50 -5.64
N GLN A 203 -23.61 -6.28 -6.73
CA GLN A 203 -22.62 -6.18 -7.82
C GLN A 203 -22.66 -4.82 -8.51
N LEU A 204 -23.82 -4.17 -8.61
CA LEU A 204 -23.93 -2.82 -9.17
C LEU A 204 -23.22 -1.77 -8.29
N ILE A 205 -23.29 -1.88 -6.96
CA ILE A 205 -22.52 -1.00 -6.07
C ILE A 205 -21.02 -1.25 -6.21
N LEU A 206 -20.61 -2.53 -6.32
CA LEU A 206 -19.22 -2.87 -6.58
C LEU A 206 -18.74 -2.33 -7.93
N PHE A 207 -19.59 -2.37 -8.96
CA PHE A 207 -19.29 -1.81 -10.28
C PHE A 207 -19.03 -0.31 -10.19
N GLU A 208 -19.85 0.45 -9.47
CA GLU A 208 -19.61 1.89 -9.28
C GLU A 208 -18.29 2.16 -8.56
N GLN A 209 -17.93 1.34 -7.55
CA GLN A 209 -16.63 1.46 -6.88
C GLN A 209 -15.46 1.09 -7.81
N LEU A 210 -15.60 0.04 -8.64
CA LEU A 210 -14.61 -0.34 -9.64
C LEU A 210 -14.47 0.72 -10.73
N LYS A 211 -15.56 1.35 -11.15
CA LYS A 211 -15.57 2.43 -12.14
C LYS A 211 -14.83 3.66 -11.61
N LEU A 212 -15.05 4.03 -10.35
CA LEU A 212 -14.27 5.06 -9.66
C LEU A 212 -12.79 4.66 -9.50
N TRP A 213 -12.51 3.37 -9.26
CA TRP A 213 -11.15 2.88 -9.20
C TRP A 213 -10.45 2.95 -10.56
N PHE A 214 -11.15 2.65 -11.64
CA PHE A 214 -10.58 2.64 -12.98
C PHE A 214 -10.53 4.02 -13.64
N SER A 215 -11.13 5.05 -13.05
CA SER A 215 -11.02 6.41 -13.60
C SER A 215 -9.57 6.87 -13.72
N LEU A 216 -9.31 7.69 -14.73
CA LEU A 216 -8.00 8.28 -15.00
C LEU A 216 -7.53 9.22 -13.86
N SER A 217 -8.45 9.84 -13.13
CA SER A 217 -8.15 10.67 -11.97
C SER A 217 -8.32 9.93 -10.64
N ALA A 218 -7.64 10.41 -9.60
CA ALA A 218 -7.77 9.86 -8.26
C ALA A 218 -9.06 10.34 -7.60
N HIS A 219 -9.92 9.40 -7.20
CA HIS A 219 -11.15 9.68 -6.45
C HIS A 219 -11.06 9.11 -5.02
N PRO A 220 -11.72 9.75 -4.03
CA PRO A 220 -11.80 9.19 -2.70
C PRO A 220 -12.59 7.87 -2.72
N MET A 221 -11.93 6.78 -2.31
CA MET A 221 -12.53 5.46 -2.25
C MET A 221 -13.38 5.29 -0.99
N SER A 222 -14.43 4.49 -1.08
CA SER A 222 -15.22 4.07 0.08
C SER A 222 -14.37 3.23 1.03
N ASP A 223 -14.62 3.37 2.33
CA ASP A 223 -14.02 2.53 3.37
C ASP A 223 -14.47 1.06 3.31
N GLU A 224 -15.50 0.75 2.52
CA GLU A 224 -15.97 -0.61 2.25
C GLU A 224 -15.41 -1.21 0.95
N PHE A 225 -14.59 -0.46 0.20
CA PHE A 225 -13.92 -1.00 -0.98
C PHE A 225 -12.66 -1.76 -0.59
N PHE A 226 -12.38 -2.86 -1.30
CA PHE A 226 -11.25 -3.74 -0.98
C PHE A 226 -9.89 -3.19 -1.39
N ILE A 227 -9.82 -2.05 -2.11
CA ILE A 227 -8.58 -1.33 -2.39
C ILE A 227 -8.57 -0.03 -1.60
N GLN A 228 -7.57 0.13 -0.73
CA GLN A 228 -7.43 1.28 0.14
C GLN A 228 -6.02 1.89 0.04
N PRO A 229 -5.86 3.21 0.24
CA PRO A 229 -4.53 3.82 0.26
C PRO A 229 -3.72 3.37 1.48
N LYS A 230 -2.39 3.26 1.37
CA LYS A 230 -1.52 2.85 2.49
C LYS A 230 -1.31 3.97 3.51
N ASP A 231 -1.12 5.21 3.06
CA ASP A 231 -0.73 6.36 3.90
C ASP A 231 -1.83 7.44 4.03
N GLY A 232 -3.10 7.03 3.99
CA GLY A 232 -4.25 7.95 4.09
C GLY A 232 -4.76 8.48 2.74
N ARG A 233 -5.73 9.41 2.76
CA ARG A 233 -6.59 9.76 1.60
C ARG A 233 -5.86 10.33 0.37
N HIS A 234 -4.58 10.70 0.49
CA HIS A 234 -3.77 11.27 -0.60
C HIS A 234 -2.57 10.41 -0.99
N SER A 235 -2.47 9.16 -0.48
CA SER A 235 -1.36 8.28 -0.85
C SER A 235 -1.47 7.84 -2.31
N THR A 236 -0.34 7.86 -3.01
CA THR A 236 -0.18 7.29 -4.35
C THR A 236 -0.01 5.77 -4.31
N SER A 237 0.13 5.19 -3.10
CA SER A 237 0.28 3.77 -2.89
C SER A 237 -0.99 3.15 -2.31
N TYR A 238 -1.37 2.00 -2.85
CA TYR A 238 -2.62 1.30 -2.53
C TYR A 238 -2.32 -0.13 -2.05
N LYS A 239 -3.23 -0.68 -1.24
CA LYS A 239 -3.20 -2.05 -0.72
C LYS A 239 -4.56 -2.72 -0.87
N ILE A 240 -4.53 -4.04 -0.94
CA ILE A 240 -5.73 -4.89 -0.90
C ILE A 240 -6.05 -5.17 0.57
N VAL A 241 -7.32 -5.00 0.94
CA VAL A 241 -7.85 -5.39 2.25
C VAL A 241 -8.58 -6.72 2.07
N GLU A 242 -7.92 -7.81 2.42
CA GLU A 242 -8.40 -9.18 2.17
C GLU A 242 -9.80 -9.44 2.72
N GLU A 243 -10.11 -8.90 3.90
CA GLU A 243 -11.44 -9.04 4.54
C GLU A 243 -12.59 -8.41 3.73
N MET A 244 -12.28 -7.48 2.83
CA MET A 244 -13.26 -6.77 2.00
C MET A 244 -13.35 -7.33 0.57
N VAL A 245 -12.55 -8.35 0.22
CA VAL A 245 -12.55 -8.95 -1.11
C VAL A 245 -13.80 -9.83 -1.30
N PRO A 246 -14.63 -9.59 -2.32
CA PRO A 246 -15.79 -10.43 -2.60
C PRO A 246 -15.41 -11.88 -2.91
N LEU A 247 -16.23 -12.84 -2.48
CA LEU A 247 -15.98 -14.29 -2.62
C LEU A 247 -15.64 -14.78 -4.04
N PHE A 248 -16.08 -14.05 -5.07
CA PHE A 248 -15.83 -14.42 -6.46
C PHE A 248 -14.55 -13.83 -7.06
N ILE A 249 -13.86 -12.95 -6.32
CA ILE A 249 -12.58 -12.37 -6.69
C ILE A 249 -11.51 -13.11 -5.89
N ASP A 250 -10.68 -13.88 -6.58
CA ASP A 250 -9.50 -14.49 -5.96
C ASP A 250 -8.36 -13.47 -5.81
N ALA A 251 -7.35 -13.80 -4.99
CA ALA A 251 -6.21 -12.92 -4.74
C ALA A 251 -5.51 -12.48 -6.04
N ALA A 252 -5.38 -13.39 -7.00
CA ALA A 252 -4.75 -13.10 -8.29
C ALA A 252 -5.56 -12.07 -9.11
N MET A 253 -6.88 -12.17 -9.11
CA MET A 253 -7.75 -11.19 -9.75
C MET A 253 -7.74 -9.84 -9.02
N ALA A 254 -7.72 -9.84 -7.69
CA ALA A 254 -7.63 -8.62 -6.89
C ALA A 254 -6.34 -7.84 -7.19
N GLU A 255 -5.20 -8.53 -7.29
CA GLU A 255 -3.92 -7.93 -7.69
C GLU A 255 -3.96 -7.34 -9.10
N LYS A 256 -4.60 -8.02 -10.06
CA LYS A 256 -4.79 -7.49 -11.42
C LYS A 256 -5.65 -6.23 -11.43
N ILE A 257 -6.73 -6.21 -10.65
CA ILE A 257 -7.61 -5.03 -10.51
C ILE A 257 -6.83 -3.87 -9.92
N LEU A 258 -6.02 -4.11 -8.89
CA LEU A 258 -5.13 -3.11 -8.29
C LEU A 258 -4.16 -2.56 -9.34
N TYR A 259 -3.43 -3.45 -10.03
CA TYR A 259 -2.44 -3.07 -11.04
C TYR A 259 -3.04 -2.20 -12.15
N ILE A 260 -4.16 -2.62 -12.75
CA ILE A 260 -4.83 -1.90 -13.83
C ILE A 260 -5.18 -0.48 -13.38
N GLY A 261 -5.78 -0.33 -12.20
CA GLY A 261 -6.22 0.98 -11.72
C GLY A 261 -5.08 1.91 -11.29
N VAL A 262 -3.95 1.37 -10.81
CA VAL A 262 -2.74 2.18 -10.54
C VAL A 262 -2.18 2.72 -11.86
N LYS A 263 -1.98 1.84 -12.85
CA LYS A 263 -1.40 2.21 -14.14
C LYS A 263 -2.26 3.19 -14.93
N MET A 264 -3.58 3.06 -14.86
CA MET A 264 -4.50 3.97 -15.55
C MET A 264 -4.51 5.37 -14.94
N LYS A 265 -4.33 5.48 -13.61
CA LYS A 265 -4.16 6.78 -12.95
C LYS A 265 -2.82 7.44 -13.31
N GLU A 266 -1.75 6.66 -13.40
CA GLU A 266 -0.46 7.16 -13.89
C GLU A 266 -0.60 7.73 -15.31
N ILE A 267 -1.28 7.02 -16.22
CA ILE A 267 -1.56 7.48 -17.59
C ILE A 267 -2.47 8.73 -17.60
N GLY A 268 -3.50 8.75 -16.75
CA GLY A 268 -4.39 9.90 -16.60
C GLY A 268 -3.67 11.18 -16.20
N ALA A 269 -2.80 11.08 -15.19
CA ALA A 269 -1.95 12.19 -14.78
C ALA A 269 -1.06 12.69 -15.93
N MET A 270 -0.58 11.81 -16.81
CA MET A 270 0.21 12.20 -17.98
C MET A 270 -0.61 12.96 -19.04
N ALA A 271 -1.87 12.59 -19.24
CA ALA A 271 -2.76 13.19 -20.23
C ALA A 271 -3.15 14.64 -19.86
N GLU A 272 -3.33 14.93 -18.57
CA GLU A 272 -3.67 16.28 -18.08
C GLU A 272 -2.52 17.29 -18.24
N HIS A 273 -1.27 16.83 -18.31
CA HIS A 273 -0.07 17.68 -18.46
C HIS A 273 0.32 17.97 -19.93
N GLY A 274 -0.59 17.74 -20.89
CA GLY A 274 -0.42 18.16 -22.29
C GLY A 274 0.48 17.28 -23.16
N ASN A 275 0.93 16.12 -22.66
CA ASN A 275 1.83 15.19 -23.34
C ASN A 275 1.09 13.98 -23.95
N SER A 276 -0.08 14.21 -24.55
CA SER A 276 -0.85 13.13 -25.18
C SER A 276 -0.21 12.72 -26.51
N SER A 277 0.73 11.77 -26.46
CA SER A 277 1.07 10.97 -27.64
C SER A 277 -0.21 10.27 -28.15
N SER A 278 -0.35 10.16 -29.48
CA SER A 278 -1.38 9.35 -30.15
C SER A 278 -1.41 7.89 -29.67
N ASP A 279 -0.34 7.42 -29.02
CA ASP A 279 -0.19 6.05 -28.55
C ASP A 279 -1.15 5.69 -27.41
N PHE A 280 -1.52 6.65 -26.55
CA PHE A 280 -2.39 6.38 -25.40
C PHE A 280 -3.89 6.50 -25.71
N ALA A 281 -4.28 7.20 -26.78
CA ALA A 281 -5.69 7.34 -27.17
C ALA A 281 -6.36 5.98 -27.42
N ASN A 282 -5.64 5.07 -28.09
CA ASN A 282 -6.09 3.70 -28.32
C ASN A 282 -6.16 2.85 -27.04
N LEU A 283 -5.37 3.17 -26.02
CA LEU A 283 -5.41 2.50 -24.72
C LEU A 283 -6.57 3.01 -23.87
N ILE A 284 -6.81 4.33 -23.87
CA ILE A 284 -7.95 4.94 -23.17
C ILE A 284 -9.26 4.42 -23.75
N SER A 285 -9.41 4.41 -25.08
CA SER A 285 -10.60 3.85 -25.73
C SER A 285 -10.80 2.36 -25.41
N PHE A 286 -9.73 1.56 -25.43
CA PHE A 286 -9.80 0.15 -25.01
C PHE A 286 -10.19 0.03 -23.53
N HIS A 287 -9.65 0.87 -22.66
CA HIS A 287 -9.95 0.88 -21.23
C HIS A 287 -11.43 1.22 -20.97
N GLU A 288 -11.97 2.26 -21.61
CA GLU A 288 -13.39 2.63 -21.53
C GLU A 288 -14.31 1.49 -22.03
N GLN A 289 -13.93 0.82 -23.12
CA GLN A 289 -14.69 -0.34 -23.62
C GLN A 289 -14.74 -1.48 -22.60
N ASN A 290 -13.65 -1.74 -21.87
CA ASN A 290 -13.62 -2.76 -20.83
C ASN A 290 -14.42 -2.36 -19.59
N ILE A 291 -14.49 -1.07 -19.24
CA ILE A 291 -15.42 -0.58 -18.20
C ILE A 291 -16.87 -0.87 -18.61
N CYS A 292 -17.26 -0.59 -19.86
CA CYS A 292 -18.61 -0.89 -20.34
C CYS A 292 -18.91 -2.40 -20.27
N ARG A 293 -18.00 -3.25 -20.74
CA ARG A 293 -18.12 -4.72 -20.66
C ARG A 293 -18.21 -5.23 -19.23
N LEU A 294 -17.47 -4.63 -18.30
CA LEU A 294 -17.55 -4.95 -16.88
C LEU A 294 -18.95 -4.68 -16.34
N GLY A 295 -19.55 -3.56 -16.73
CA GLY A 295 -20.94 -3.22 -16.37
C GLY A 295 -21.94 -4.25 -16.88
N GLU A 296 -21.81 -4.69 -18.14
CA GLU A 296 -22.67 -5.74 -18.73
C GLU A 296 -22.56 -7.09 -18.00
N LEU A 297 -21.35 -7.45 -17.57
CA LEU A 297 -21.11 -8.71 -16.85
C LEU A 297 -21.65 -8.66 -15.41
N LEU A 298 -21.52 -7.52 -14.72
CA LEU A 298 -21.97 -7.36 -13.33
C LEU A 298 -23.48 -7.13 -13.18
N GLN A 299 -24.21 -6.96 -14.29
CA GLN A 299 -25.67 -6.98 -14.31
C GLN A 299 -26.26 -8.40 -14.17
N ARG A 300 -25.43 -9.44 -14.15
CA ARG A 300 -25.87 -10.84 -13.99
C ARG A 300 -25.37 -11.40 -12.66
N PRO A 301 -26.22 -12.18 -11.95
CA PRO A 301 -25.90 -12.74 -10.64
C PRO A 301 -24.77 -13.76 -10.74
N LEU A 302 -23.75 -13.57 -9.88
CA LEU A 302 -22.60 -14.45 -9.64
C LEU A 302 -21.68 -14.73 -10.84
N CYS A 303 -20.39 -14.73 -10.56
CA CYS A 303 -19.36 -14.54 -11.56
C CYS A 303 -19.12 -15.73 -12.47
N ASP A 304 -18.81 -15.31 -13.69
CA ASP A 304 -18.57 -16.12 -14.86
C ASP A 304 -17.06 -16.21 -15.12
N ILE A 305 -16.61 -17.29 -15.76
CA ILE A 305 -15.28 -17.41 -16.36
C ILE A 305 -14.97 -16.18 -17.23
N ARG A 306 -16.00 -15.58 -17.84
CA ARG A 306 -15.91 -14.33 -18.60
C ARG A 306 -15.36 -13.14 -17.81
N LEU A 307 -15.68 -13.00 -16.52
CA LEU A 307 -15.14 -11.90 -15.70
C LEU A 307 -13.63 -12.06 -15.49
N ARG A 308 -13.19 -13.29 -15.19
CA ARG A 308 -11.76 -13.61 -15.07
C ARG A 308 -11.03 -13.37 -16.38
N GLN A 309 -11.60 -13.83 -17.50
CA GLN A 309 -11.04 -13.60 -18.83
C GLN A 309 -10.97 -12.11 -19.19
N LEU A 310 -11.96 -11.31 -18.80
CA LEU A 310 -11.95 -9.87 -19.00
C LEU A 310 -10.75 -9.23 -18.28
N PHE A 311 -10.59 -9.49 -16.98
CA PHE A 311 -9.47 -8.93 -16.22
C PHE A 311 -8.11 -9.46 -16.66
N GLU A 312 -8.02 -10.73 -17.09
CA GLU A 312 -6.79 -11.29 -17.68
C GLU A 312 -6.39 -10.55 -18.95
N HIS A 313 -7.34 -10.39 -19.88
CA HIS A 313 -7.10 -9.71 -21.14
C HIS A 313 -6.82 -8.22 -20.93
N TRP A 314 -7.57 -7.58 -20.03
CA TRP A 314 -7.39 -6.18 -19.68
C TRP A 314 -6.00 -5.95 -19.09
N HIS A 315 -5.62 -6.72 -18.06
CA HIS A 315 -4.29 -6.68 -17.46
C HIS A 315 -3.21 -6.90 -18.53
N GLY A 316 -3.29 -7.98 -19.31
CA GLY A 316 -2.30 -8.27 -20.35
C GLY A 316 -2.17 -7.17 -21.41
N CYS A 317 -3.24 -6.44 -21.75
CA CYS A 317 -3.17 -5.29 -22.65
C CYS A 317 -2.57 -4.05 -21.97
N VAL A 318 -2.93 -3.77 -20.71
CA VAL A 318 -2.34 -2.66 -19.95
C VAL A 318 -0.86 -2.90 -19.75
N SER A 319 -0.48 -4.04 -19.17
CA SER A 319 0.92 -4.40 -18.89
C SER A 319 1.77 -4.39 -20.16
N ARG A 320 1.27 -4.92 -21.29
CA ARG A 320 2.01 -4.86 -22.57
C ARG A 320 2.18 -3.45 -23.13
N ARG A 321 1.28 -2.51 -22.85
CA ARG A 321 1.38 -1.13 -23.38
C ARG A 321 2.10 -0.19 -22.42
N THR A 322 2.06 -0.46 -21.12
CA THR A 322 2.85 0.26 -20.11
C THR A 322 4.29 -0.24 -20.06
N CYS A 323 4.52 -1.54 -20.27
CA CYS A 323 5.86 -2.15 -20.33
C CYS A 323 6.36 -2.40 -21.77
N GLY A 324 5.53 -2.12 -22.77
CA GLY A 324 5.82 -2.32 -24.20
C GLY A 324 7.12 -1.70 -24.72
N PRO A 325 7.52 -0.48 -24.28
CA PRO A 325 8.79 0.10 -24.70
C PRO A 325 10.03 -0.49 -23.99
N ILE A 326 9.88 -1.39 -23.01
CA ILE A 326 10.98 -2.00 -22.24
C ILE A 326 10.84 -3.53 -22.21
N SER A 327 10.39 -4.11 -23.31
CA SER A 327 10.12 -5.55 -23.40
C SER A 327 11.33 -6.37 -23.84
N SER A 328 12.40 -5.73 -24.34
CA SER A 328 13.64 -6.43 -24.69
C SER A 328 14.62 -6.50 -23.52
N LYS A 329 15.37 -7.60 -23.43
CA LYS A 329 16.46 -7.77 -22.44
C LYS A 329 17.50 -6.63 -22.54
N VAL A 330 17.71 -6.13 -23.76
CA VAL A 330 18.66 -5.04 -24.05
C VAL A 330 18.16 -3.71 -23.49
N GLU A 331 16.86 -3.43 -23.54
CA GLU A 331 16.27 -2.23 -22.95
C GLU A 331 16.28 -2.29 -21.43
N LEU A 332 15.98 -3.45 -20.82
CA LEU A 332 16.09 -3.63 -19.36
C LEU A 332 17.52 -3.41 -18.87
N GLU A 333 18.53 -3.92 -19.60
CA GLU A 333 19.94 -3.67 -19.28
C GLU A 333 20.30 -2.19 -19.41
N LYS A 334 19.76 -1.48 -20.42
CA LYS A 334 19.94 -0.02 -20.57
C LYS A 334 19.31 0.76 -19.41
N GLU A 335 18.08 0.43 -19.00
CA GLU A 335 17.42 1.10 -17.88
C GLU A 335 18.12 0.83 -16.55
N PHE A 336 18.59 -0.41 -16.33
CA PHE A 336 19.45 -0.71 -15.19
C PHE A 336 20.75 0.11 -15.23
N ASN A 337 21.42 0.20 -16.38
CA ASN A 337 22.66 0.96 -16.50
C ASN A 337 22.43 2.45 -16.18
N LYS A 338 21.29 3.04 -16.56
CA LYS A 338 20.96 4.40 -16.13
C LYS A 338 20.93 4.54 -14.62
N VAL A 339 20.31 3.60 -13.89
CA VAL A 339 20.32 3.63 -12.42
C VAL A 339 21.72 3.41 -11.86
N ALA A 340 22.45 2.43 -12.39
CA ALA A 340 23.79 2.08 -11.93
C ALA A 340 24.81 3.21 -12.15
N ASP A 341 24.72 3.92 -13.27
CA ASP A 341 25.58 5.03 -13.64
C ASP A 341 25.61 6.15 -12.58
N TYR A 342 24.46 6.44 -11.98
CA TYR A 342 24.32 7.51 -10.98
C TYR A 342 24.30 6.98 -9.54
N PHE A 343 23.41 6.05 -9.19
CA PHE A 343 23.27 5.58 -7.80
C PHE A 343 24.49 4.77 -7.33
N PHE A 344 25.13 4.02 -8.22
CA PHE A 344 26.35 3.27 -7.91
C PHE A 344 27.62 3.96 -8.45
N GLN A 345 27.48 5.23 -8.86
CA GLN A 345 28.58 6.11 -9.27
C GLN A 345 29.51 5.54 -10.36
N GLN A 346 28.97 4.75 -11.31
CA GLN A 346 29.79 4.21 -12.41
C GLN A 346 30.29 5.31 -13.36
N GLN A 347 29.62 6.46 -13.41
CA GLN A 347 30.13 7.68 -14.05
C GLN A 347 31.19 8.35 -13.18
N GLY A 348 32.34 7.69 -13.01
CA GLY A 348 33.37 8.10 -12.05
C GLY A 348 33.80 9.56 -12.17
N GLN A 349 34.10 10.03 -13.39
CA GLN A 349 34.58 11.40 -13.63
C GLN A 349 33.59 12.48 -13.18
N LEU A 350 32.28 12.24 -13.36
CA LEU A 350 31.23 13.16 -12.90
C LEU A 350 31.27 13.34 -11.39
N PHE A 351 31.38 12.22 -10.66
CA PHE A 351 31.38 12.24 -9.20
C PHE A 351 32.72 12.70 -8.61
N ASP A 352 33.84 12.47 -9.30
CA ASP A 352 35.13 13.08 -8.92
C ASP A 352 35.04 14.61 -9.02
N GLN A 353 34.55 15.12 -10.15
CA GLN A 353 34.36 16.56 -10.36
C GLN A 353 33.36 17.17 -9.36
N LEU A 354 32.27 16.45 -9.06
CA LEU A 354 31.31 16.87 -8.04
C LEU A 354 31.99 17.00 -6.68
N VAL A 355 32.72 15.97 -6.24
CA VAL A 355 33.41 15.95 -4.95
C VAL A 355 34.44 17.07 -4.86
N ASP A 356 35.21 17.30 -5.93
CA ASP A 356 36.18 18.40 -5.96
C ASP A 356 35.52 19.76 -5.70
N MET A 357 34.38 20.03 -6.34
CA MET A 357 33.64 21.26 -6.11
C MET A 357 33.00 21.34 -4.72
N LEU A 358 32.54 20.21 -4.16
CA LEU A 358 32.02 20.18 -2.78
C LEU A 358 33.12 20.47 -1.76
N LEU A 359 34.36 20.07 -2.03
CA LEU A 359 35.51 20.37 -1.17
C LEU A 359 35.93 21.86 -1.26
N ASP A 360 35.84 22.45 -2.46
CA ASP A 360 36.24 23.83 -2.75
C ASP A 360 35.20 24.89 -2.35
N ASP A 361 33.90 24.56 -2.38
CA ASP A 361 32.82 25.51 -2.13
C ASP A 361 32.48 25.63 -0.63
N SER A 362 32.94 26.71 0.01
CA SER A 362 32.66 27.00 1.42
C SER A 362 31.17 27.23 1.70
N LEU A 363 30.37 27.65 0.71
CA LEU A 363 28.93 27.93 0.89
C LEU A 363 28.12 26.65 1.10
N VAL A 364 28.61 25.52 0.60
CA VAL A 364 27.97 24.21 0.82
C VAL A 364 28.05 23.81 2.29
N LYS A 365 29.16 24.15 2.95
CA LYS A 365 29.43 23.82 4.36
C LYS A 365 28.58 24.66 5.31
N GLU A 366 28.28 25.90 4.93
CA GLU A 366 27.37 26.79 5.66
C GLU A 366 25.89 26.53 5.34
N CYS A 367 25.61 25.75 4.29
CA CYS A 367 24.25 25.48 3.84
C CYS A 367 23.52 24.56 4.81
N ARG A 368 22.42 25.04 5.41
CA ARG A 368 21.54 24.18 6.22
C ARG A 368 20.80 23.21 5.30
N PRO A 369 20.94 21.87 5.49
CA PRO A 369 20.24 20.88 4.67
C PRO A 369 18.73 21.11 4.74
N SER A 370 18.11 21.41 3.60
CA SER A 370 16.67 21.65 3.48
C SER A 370 16.22 21.21 2.10
N ALA A 371 15.07 20.53 2.02
CA ALA A 371 14.48 20.07 0.76
C ALA A 371 14.21 21.23 -0.24
N SER A 372 14.10 22.46 0.25
CA SER A 372 13.93 23.67 -0.57
C SER A 372 15.24 24.22 -1.15
N CYS A 373 16.39 23.69 -0.75
CA CYS A 373 17.69 24.19 -1.19
C CYS A 373 18.04 23.62 -2.58
N THR A 374 18.33 24.53 -3.51
CA THR A 374 18.69 24.17 -4.90
C THR A 374 20.20 24.06 -5.12
N LEU A 375 21.03 24.37 -4.11
CA LEU A 375 22.48 24.40 -4.24
C LEU A 375 23.08 23.04 -4.66
N PRO A 376 22.73 21.88 -4.05
CA PRO A 376 23.28 20.59 -4.48
C PRO A 376 22.94 20.27 -5.93
N GLY A 377 21.71 20.57 -6.36
CA GLY A 377 21.27 20.36 -7.73
C GLY A 377 22.07 21.20 -8.73
N ARG A 378 22.33 22.48 -8.40
CA ARG A 378 23.13 23.38 -9.25
C ARG A 378 24.60 22.94 -9.33
N LEU A 379 25.19 22.50 -8.23
CA LEU A 379 26.56 21.97 -8.22
C LEU A 379 26.65 20.69 -9.04
N PHE A 380 25.63 19.83 -8.97
CA PHE A 380 25.58 18.63 -9.79
C PHE A 380 25.47 18.94 -11.29
N GLU A 381 24.66 19.94 -11.66
CA GLU A 381 24.58 20.43 -13.05
C GLU A 381 25.93 21.02 -13.51
N LEU A 382 26.59 21.81 -12.67
CA LEU A 382 27.89 22.40 -12.99
C LEU A 382 28.96 21.31 -13.15
N ALA A 383 28.95 20.29 -12.30
CA ALA A 383 29.88 19.15 -12.36
C ALA A 383 29.76 18.47 -13.71
N ALA A 384 28.52 18.20 -14.10
CA ALA A 384 28.18 17.55 -15.34
C ALA A 384 28.55 18.38 -16.56
N ASP A 385 28.37 19.70 -16.51
CA ASP A 385 28.77 20.60 -17.58
C ASP A 385 30.30 20.63 -17.75
N CYS A 386 31.07 20.59 -16.66
CA CYS A 386 32.53 20.49 -16.67
C CYS A 386 33.05 19.20 -17.32
N VAL A 387 32.34 18.08 -17.15
CA VAL A 387 32.69 16.79 -17.78
C VAL A 387 31.94 16.51 -19.08
N HIS A 388 31.19 17.49 -19.60
CA HIS A 388 30.37 17.38 -20.82
C HIS A 388 29.33 16.23 -20.78
N HIS A 389 28.76 15.93 -19.61
CA HIS A 389 27.79 14.85 -19.41
C HIS A 389 26.35 15.35 -19.24
N THR A 390 25.64 15.55 -20.35
CA THR A 390 24.29 16.15 -20.34
C THR A 390 23.16 15.17 -20.01
N ALA A 391 23.42 13.86 -20.05
CA ALA A 391 22.38 12.82 -19.89
C ALA A 391 21.70 12.84 -18.51
N HIS A 392 22.37 13.34 -17.47
CA HIS A 392 21.83 13.37 -16.10
C HIS A 392 20.54 14.19 -15.98
N ARG A 393 20.39 15.27 -16.78
CA ARG A 393 19.27 16.22 -16.72
C ARG A 393 17.90 15.57 -16.94
N HIS A 394 17.88 14.43 -17.62
CA HIS A 394 16.66 13.67 -17.90
C HIS A 394 16.51 12.42 -17.02
N ILE A 395 17.49 12.14 -16.16
CA ILE A 395 17.58 10.88 -15.40
C ILE A 395 17.48 11.13 -13.90
N VAL A 396 18.34 11.98 -13.33
CA VAL A 396 18.42 12.22 -11.88
C VAL A 396 18.67 13.69 -11.54
N GLN A 397 18.20 14.08 -10.36
CA GLN A 397 18.52 15.36 -9.73
C GLN A 397 19.02 15.15 -8.30
N LEU A 398 20.07 15.87 -7.91
CA LEU A 398 20.62 15.85 -6.55
C LEU A 398 19.88 16.84 -5.64
N ARG A 399 19.40 16.37 -4.48
CA ARG A 399 18.65 17.18 -3.51
C ARG A 399 18.97 16.79 -2.07
N PHE A 400 18.53 17.61 -1.11
CA PHE A 400 18.51 17.22 0.30
C PHE A 400 17.19 16.53 0.66
N CYS A 401 17.26 15.43 1.41
CA CYS A 401 16.09 14.65 1.81
C CYS A 401 15.50 15.04 3.16
N TRP A 402 16.32 15.50 4.11
CA TRP A 402 15.87 15.99 5.42
C TRP A 402 16.86 17.02 6.00
N ARG A 403 16.50 17.61 7.15
CA ARG A 403 17.42 18.47 7.93
C ARG A 403 18.40 17.60 8.70
N ALA A 404 19.70 17.81 8.53
CA ALA A 404 20.72 17.13 9.33
C ALA A 404 20.57 17.46 10.82
N SER A 405 20.74 16.44 11.67
CA SER A 405 21.04 16.65 13.10
C SER A 405 22.45 17.24 13.25
N GLU A 406 22.74 17.91 14.37
CA GLU A 406 24.09 18.45 14.66
C GLU A 406 25.17 17.35 14.67
N ASP A 407 24.79 16.12 15.00
CA ASP A 407 25.69 14.96 15.09
C ASP A 407 25.81 14.15 13.78
N GLN A 408 25.25 14.63 12.67
CA GLN A 408 25.23 13.90 11.39
C GLN A 408 25.96 14.66 10.29
N SER A 409 26.70 13.91 9.47
CA SER A 409 27.29 14.43 8.25
C SER A 409 26.22 14.98 7.31
N TRP A 410 26.39 16.20 6.83
CA TRP A 410 25.48 16.82 5.85
C TRP A 410 25.45 16.06 4.52
N LEU A 411 26.53 15.33 4.17
CA LEU A 411 26.57 14.43 3.02
C LEU A 411 25.60 13.25 3.15
N SER A 412 25.28 12.85 4.38
CA SER A 412 24.28 11.80 4.65
C SER A 412 22.84 12.28 4.40
N CYS A 413 22.65 13.57 4.12
CA CYS A 413 21.34 14.15 3.80
C CYS A 413 21.14 14.34 2.29
N LEU A 414 22.10 13.96 1.45
CA LEU A 414 21.99 14.06 -0.01
C LEU A 414 21.30 12.84 -0.61
N GLU A 415 20.41 13.05 -1.56
CA GLU A 415 19.73 11.99 -2.31
C GLU A 415 19.63 12.32 -3.79
N LEU A 416 19.64 11.28 -4.61
CA LEU A 416 19.27 11.35 -6.00
C LEU A 416 17.77 11.05 -6.15
N GLU A 417 17.05 11.99 -6.74
CA GLU A 417 15.67 11.82 -7.16
C GLU A 417 15.62 11.55 -8.66
N LEU A 418 14.83 10.56 -9.10
CA LEU A 418 14.63 10.31 -10.52
C LEU A 418 13.82 11.47 -11.14
N CYS A 419 14.27 11.98 -12.29
CA CYS A 419 13.52 13.00 -13.00
C CYS A 419 12.15 12.46 -13.47
N PRO A 420 11.11 13.30 -13.56
CA PRO A 420 9.79 12.89 -14.04
C PRO A 420 9.84 12.16 -15.38
N GLU A 421 10.71 12.56 -16.31
CA GLU A 421 10.92 11.92 -17.61
C GLU A 421 11.39 10.46 -17.47
N GLN A 422 12.31 10.20 -16.54
CA GLN A 422 12.82 8.86 -16.26
C GLN A 422 11.76 8.01 -15.54
N ILE A 423 11.03 8.59 -14.58
CA ILE A 423 9.89 7.92 -13.94
C ILE A 423 8.82 7.54 -14.98
N ARG A 424 8.54 8.41 -15.95
CA ARG A 424 7.61 8.15 -17.07
C ARG A 424 8.07 6.99 -17.95
N SER A 425 9.37 6.91 -18.26
CA SER A 425 9.89 5.88 -19.18
C SER A 425 10.05 4.51 -18.52
N SER A 426 10.66 4.44 -17.33
CA SER A 426 11.00 3.17 -16.67
C SER A 426 10.73 3.12 -15.17
N GLY A 427 10.06 4.12 -14.61
CA GLY A 427 9.75 4.17 -13.17
C GLY A 427 8.90 3.00 -12.67
N HIS A 428 8.13 2.34 -13.53
CA HIS A 428 7.40 1.12 -13.16
C HIS A 428 8.30 -0.09 -12.90
N LEU A 429 9.56 -0.08 -13.36
CA LEU A 429 10.54 -1.13 -13.11
C LEU A 429 11.17 -1.00 -11.71
N PHE A 430 11.19 0.21 -11.15
CA PHE A 430 11.86 0.51 -9.89
C PHE A 430 10.83 0.96 -8.86
N SER A 431 10.50 0.08 -7.93
CA SER A 431 9.62 0.45 -6.82
C SER A 431 10.24 1.58 -5.99
N PRO A 432 9.44 2.44 -5.33
CA PRO A 432 9.97 3.47 -4.43
C PRO A 432 10.90 2.89 -3.35
N ASN A 433 10.66 1.65 -2.93
CA ASN A 433 11.51 0.90 -2.02
C ASN A 433 12.91 0.64 -2.61
N ILE A 434 13.00 0.20 -3.87
CA ILE A 434 14.29 0.00 -4.54
C ILE A 434 15.07 1.30 -4.65
N ILE A 435 14.41 2.42 -4.97
CA ILE A 435 15.08 3.73 -5.07
C ILE A 435 15.59 4.21 -3.72
N SER A 436 14.80 4.05 -2.65
CA SER A 436 15.25 4.36 -1.28
C SER A 436 16.50 3.55 -0.91
N ARG A 437 16.52 2.26 -1.20
CA ARG A 437 17.68 1.38 -1.00
C ARG A 437 18.90 1.79 -1.84
N CYS A 438 18.68 2.18 -3.10
CA CYS A 438 19.75 2.73 -3.94
C CYS A 438 20.33 4.02 -3.35
N ASN A 439 19.49 4.88 -2.75
CA ASN A 439 19.96 6.10 -2.09
C ASN A 439 20.82 5.83 -0.86
N GLU A 440 20.53 4.79 -0.07
CA GLU A 440 21.42 4.36 1.03
C GLU A 440 22.83 4.01 0.53
N ILE A 441 22.91 3.25 -0.56
CA ILE A 441 24.18 2.90 -1.19
C ILE A 441 24.86 4.14 -1.76
N PHE A 442 24.12 4.99 -2.48
CA PHE A 442 24.63 6.23 -3.06
C PHE A 442 25.31 7.12 -2.00
N ARG A 443 24.66 7.31 -0.85
CA ARG A 443 25.19 8.14 0.25
C ARG A 443 26.47 7.56 0.83
N LEU A 444 26.53 6.24 1.05
CA LEU A 444 27.75 5.57 1.49
C LEU A 444 28.91 5.84 0.52
N LEU A 445 28.68 5.58 -0.77
CA LEU A 445 29.71 5.72 -1.80
C LEU A 445 30.19 7.16 -1.94
N LEU A 446 29.27 8.13 -1.86
CA LEU A 446 29.62 9.54 -1.96
C LEU A 446 30.51 9.97 -0.80
N ARG A 447 30.20 9.55 0.43
CA ARG A 447 31.00 9.87 1.63
C ARG A 447 32.38 9.24 1.61
N VAL A 448 32.47 7.99 1.13
CA VAL A 448 33.75 7.30 0.95
C VAL A 448 34.60 7.99 -0.11
N ARG A 449 34.01 8.35 -1.24
CA ARG A 449 34.70 9.09 -2.31
C ARG A 449 35.14 10.48 -1.86
N TYR A 450 34.29 11.19 -1.12
CA TYR A 450 34.58 12.47 -0.52
C TYR A 450 35.79 12.40 0.41
N SER A 451 35.75 11.47 1.37
CA SER A 451 36.84 11.24 2.32
C SER A 451 38.15 10.87 1.62
N HIS A 452 38.08 10.04 0.57
CA HIS A 452 39.24 9.69 -0.23
C HIS A 452 39.85 10.89 -0.94
N CYS A 453 39.04 11.75 -1.58
CA CYS A 453 39.54 12.95 -2.27
C CYS A 453 40.13 13.96 -1.28
N LEU A 454 39.46 14.18 -0.13
CA LEU A 454 39.97 15.02 0.95
C LEU A 454 41.36 14.55 1.42
N LEU A 455 41.49 13.25 1.73
CA LEU A 455 42.76 12.68 2.19
C LEU A 455 43.84 12.76 1.12
N ASN A 456 43.51 12.59 -0.16
CA ASN A 456 44.46 12.80 -1.26
C ASN A 456 44.98 14.24 -1.26
N ARG A 457 44.10 15.25 -1.20
CA ARG A 457 44.49 16.68 -1.16
C ARG A 457 45.37 16.99 0.05
N LEU A 458 45.00 16.50 1.23
CA LEU A 458 45.79 16.65 2.46
C LEU A 458 47.15 15.97 2.33
N TRP A 459 47.20 14.74 1.82
CA TRP A 459 48.44 14.01 1.64
C TRP A 459 49.40 14.72 0.67
N PHE A 460 48.91 15.23 -0.46
CA PHE A 460 49.70 16.03 -1.40
C PHE A 460 50.18 17.34 -0.78
N SER A 461 49.33 18.04 -0.01
CA SER A 461 49.71 19.26 0.68
C SER A 461 50.84 19.02 1.69
N GLN A 462 50.77 17.92 2.44
CA GLN A 462 51.78 17.54 3.42
C GLN A 462 53.08 17.09 2.74
N ALA A 463 53.00 16.32 1.65
CA ALA A 463 54.17 15.87 0.89
C ALA A 463 54.98 17.02 0.28
N ASN A 464 54.30 18.12 -0.11
CA ASN A 464 54.92 19.31 -0.68
C ASN A 464 55.32 20.37 0.37
N GLY A 465 54.95 20.19 1.65
CA GLY A 465 55.22 21.13 2.73
C GLY A 465 56.64 20.98 3.31
N ALA A 466 57.37 22.08 3.46
CA ALA A 466 58.78 22.06 3.90
C ALA A 466 59.00 21.76 5.42
N LEU A 467 57.94 21.67 6.23
CA LEU A 467 58.00 21.59 7.71
C LEU A 467 56.90 20.70 8.31
N THR A 468 56.64 19.52 7.73
CA THR A 468 55.61 18.61 8.26
C THR A 468 56.19 17.65 9.30
N ASP A 469 55.57 17.60 10.48
CA ASP A 469 55.91 16.63 11.52
C ASP A 469 55.70 15.18 10.99
N LYS A 470 56.65 14.31 11.29
CA LYS A 470 56.66 12.91 10.86
C LYS A 470 55.43 12.16 11.38
N VAL A 471 54.94 12.53 12.57
CA VAL A 471 53.74 11.94 13.18
C VAL A 471 52.51 12.29 12.34
N THR A 472 52.32 13.56 12.00
CA THR A 472 51.23 14.03 11.13
C THR A 472 51.22 13.33 9.78
N PHE A 473 52.38 13.26 9.12
CA PHE A 473 52.48 12.61 7.81
C PHE A 473 52.13 11.12 7.89
N SER A 474 52.58 10.44 8.95
CA SER A 474 52.26 9.02 9.17
C SER A 474 50.76 8.81 9.42
N PHE A 475 50.08 9.78 10.02
CA PHE A 475 48.65 9.69 10.38
C PHE A 475 47.81 9.75 9.13
N VAL A 476 48.03 10.81 8.35
CA VAL A 476 47.35 11.03 7.08
C VAL A 476 47.62 9.88 6.14
N SER A 477 48.85 9.37 6.08
CA SER A 477 49.19 8.20 5.25
C SER A 477 48.49 6.92 5.70
N ALA A 478 48.39 6.67 7.01
CA ALA A 478 47.70 5.49 7.53
C ALA A 478 46.19 5.55 7.26
N LEU A 479 45.56 6.69 7.51
CA LEU A 479 44.13 6.90 7.25
C LEU A 479 43.82 6.87 5.75
N HIS A 480 44.66 7.50 4.93
CA HIS A 480 44.58 7.44 3.47
C HIS A 480 44.61 6.00 2.96
N PHE A 481 45.56 5.19 3.43
CA PHE A 481 45.63 3.77 3.07
C PHE A 481 44.33 3.00 3.42
N VAL A 482 43.77 3.22 4.61
CA VAL A 482 42.52 2.56 5.04
C VAL A 482 41.36 2.96 4.13
N ILE A 483 41.20 4.26 3.86
CA ILE A 483 40.09 4.74 3.03
C ILE A 483 40.26 4.34 1.56
N SER A 484 41.46 4.44 0.98
CA SER A 484 41.72 3.95 -0.38
C SER A 484 41.41 2.46 -0.51
N THR A 485 41.79 1.64 0.49
CA THR A 485 41.47 0.20 0.50
C THR A 485 39.95 -0.04 0.55
N LEU A 486 39.21 0.76 1.32
CA LEU A 486 37.75 0.69 1.37
C LEU A 486 37.13 1.09 0.03
N CYS A 487 37.61 2.16 -0.62
CA CYS A 487 37.19 2.57 -1.96
C CYS A 487 37.37 1.43 -2.98
N ASP A 488 38.56 0.82 -2.99
CA ASP A 488 38.88 -0.28 -3.92
C ASP A 488 38.01 -1.51 -3.68
N TYR A 489 37.76 -1.85 -2.42
CA TYR A 489 36.84 -2.93 -2.04
C TYR A 489 35.43 -2.67 -2.57
N GLN A 490 34.87 -1.49 -2.30
CA GLN A 490 33.52 -1.14 -2.72
C GLN A 490 33.37 -1.14 -4.24
N ALA A 491 34.37 -0.61 -4.97
CA ALA A 491 34.39 -0.63 -6.42
C ALA A 491 34.38 -2.06 -6.99
N ASN A 492 35.13 -2.98 -6.37
CA ASN A 492 35.15 -4.39 -6.77
C ASN A 492 33.81 -5.08 -6.51
N VAL A 493 33.23 -4.89 -5.32
CA VAL A 493 31.92 -5.45 -4.94
C VAL A 493 30.84 -4.98 -5.91
N ILE A 494 30.74 -3.68 -6.18
CA ILE A 494 29.73 -3.11 -7.09
C ILE A 494 29.91 -3.70 -8.49
N ARG A 495 31.15 -3.76 -9.00
CA ARG A 495 31.46 -4.28 -10.33
C ARG A 495 31.03 -5.74 -10.46
N GLU A 496 31.33 -6.56 -9.46
CA GLU A 496 30.96 -7.97 -9.43
C GLU A 496 29.45 -8.17 -9.37
N GLN A 497 28.76 -7.49 -8.45
CA GLN A 497 27.30 -7.64 -8.31
C GLN A 497 26.55 -7.13 -9.55
N CYS A 498 27.00 -6.03 -10.14
CA CYS A 498 26.43 -5.53 -11.40
C CYS A 498 26.66 -6.52 -12.55
N HIS A 499 27.84 -7.13 -12.63
CA HIS A 499 28.12 -8.17 -13.62
C HIS A 499 27.20 -9.39 -13.44
N ASN A 500 27.01 -9.85 -12.20
CA ASN A 500 26.15 -10.99 -11.88
C ASN A 500 24.67 -10.72 -12.22
N LEU A 501 24.18 -9.51 -11.94
CA LEU A 501 22.83 -9.10 -12.32
C LEU A 501 22.69 -9.05 -13.85
N ARG A 502 23.63 -8.45 -14.58
CA ARG A 502 23.62 -8.44 -16.06
C ARG A 502 23.59 -9.86 -16.63
N GLY A 503 24.38 -10.77 -16.06
CA GLY A 503 24.34 -12.20 -16.42
C GLY A 503 22.96 -12.83 -16.19
N SER A 504 22.36 -12.56 -15.04
CA SER A 504 21.03 -13.07 -14.66
C SER A 504 19.92 -12.50 -15.56
N LEU A 505 19.98 -11.21 -15.89
CA LEU A 505 19.04 -10.55 -16.80
C LEU A 505 19.10 -11.12 -18.22
N ARG A 506 20.31 -11.48 -18.69
CA ARG A 506 20.48 -12.13 -20.01
C ARG A 506 19.87 -13.52 -20.05
N GLN A 507 19.87 -14.24 -18.92
CA GLN A 507 19.27 -15.58 -18.79
C GLN A 507 17.75 -15.56 -18.54
N ALA A 508 17.20 -14.47 -18.00
CA ALA A 508 15.77 -14.35 -17.71
C ALA A 508 14.90 -14.38 -18.97
N ASN A 509 13.82 -15.17 -18.95
CA ASN A 509 12.91 -15.34 -20.10
C ASN A 509 11.69 -14.42 -20.10
N SER A 510 11.47 -13.66 -19.02
CA SER A 510 10.35 -12.72 -18.89
C SER A 510 10.79 -11.40 -18.24
N SER A 511 10.20 -10.29 -18.67
CA SER A 511 10.37 -8.98 -18.03
C SER A 511 9.72 -8.91 -16.64
N GLU A 512 8.76 -9.80 -16.36
CA GLU A 512 8.11 -9.94 -15.05
C GLU A 512 9.07 -10.44 -13.96
N ALA A 513 10.17 -11.11 -14.32
CA ALA A 513 11.19 -11.53 -13.36
C ALA A 513 12.08 -10.36 -12.89
N PHE A 514 12.08 -9.21 -13.59
CA PHE A 514 12.98 -8.10 -13.32
C PHE A 514 12.92 -7.57 -11.87
N PRO A 515 11.74 -7.29 -11.28
CA PRO A 515 11.67 -6.80 -9.90
C PRO A 515 12.27 -7.78 -8.89
N SER A 516 12.00 -9.09 -9.06
CA SER A 516 12.55 -10.12 -8.18
C SER A 516 14.08 -10.26 -8.28
N LEU A 517 14.63 -10.10 -9.49
CA LEU A 517 16.07 -10.10 -9.74
C LEU A 517 16.74 -8.86 -9.14
N MET A 518 16.10 -7.69 -9.28
CA MET A 518 16.56 -6.45 -8.65
C MET A 518 16.55 -6.54 -7.13
N ASP A 519 15.49 -7.09 -6.52
CA ASP A 519 15.42 -7.26 -5.06
C ASP A 519 16.52 -8.19 -4.54
N SER A 520 16.78 -9.30 -5.24
CA SER A 520 17.87 -10.23 -4.93
C SER A 520 19.24 -9.58 -5.07
N PHE A 521 19.46 -8.80 -6.14
CA PHE A 521 20.68 -8.03 -6.37
C PHE A 521 20.91 -7.01 -5.24
N MET A 522 19.90 -6.20 -4.91
CA MET A 522 20.01 -5.18 -3.87
C MET A 522 20.34 -5.81 -2.52
N TYR A 523 19.72 -6.93 -2.15
CA TYR A 523 20.01 -7.63 -0.89
C TYR A 523 21.46 -8.11 -0.83
N LYS A 524 21.98 -8.70 -1.92
CA LYS A 524 23.37 -9.15 -2.00
C LYS A 524 24.35 -7.97 -1.93
N LEU A 525 24.03 -6.88 -2.63
CA LEU A 525 24.86 -5.68 -2.66
C LEU A 525 24.92 -5.01 -1.29
N GLU A 526 23.78 -4.79 -0.64
CA GLU A 526 23.70 -4.23 0.72
C GLU A 526 24.42 -5.09 1.75
N SER A 527 24.26 -6.42 1.68
CA SER A 527 24.98 -7.34 2.55
C SER A 527 26.50 -7.27 2.34
N SER A 528 26.96 -7.10 1.11
CA SER A 528 28.39 -7.03 0.77
C SER A 528 29.01 -5.66 1.11
N LEU A 529 28.20 -4.60 1.12
CA LEU A 529 28.59 -3.24 1.53
C LEU A 529 28.38 -2.99 3.04
N PHE A 530 28.10 -4.03 3.82
CA PHE A 530 27.90 -4.00 5.27
C PHE A 530 26.67 -3.21 5.76
N ILE A 531 25.75 -2.80 4.88
CA ILE A 531 24.54 -2.05 5.25
C ILE A 531 23.65 -2.84 6.21
N HIS A 532 23.57 -4.17 6.03
CA HIS A 532 22.82 -5.06 6.93
C HIS A 532 23.59 -5.46 8.21
N SER A 533 24.84 -5.02 8.39
CA SER A 533 25.59 -5.22 9.65
C SER A 533 25.68 -3.89 10.39
N PRO A 534 24.87 -3.67 11.44
CA PRO A 534 24.83 -2.38 12.14
C PRO A 534 26.17 -2.02 12.78
N ASP A 535 26.92 -3.01 13.27
CA ASP A 535 28.23 -2.79 13.91
C ASP A 535 29.29 -2.34 12.90
N LEU A 536 29.40 -3.03 11.76
CA LEU A 536 30.36 -2.68 10.71
C LEU A 536 29.99 -1.36 10.02
N TRP A 537 28.69 -1.13 9.83
CA TRP A 537 28.17 0.14 9.33
C TRP A 537 28.58 1.31 10.23
N LEU A 538 28.34 1.19 11.54
CA LEU A 538 28.69 2.22 12.52
C LEU A 538 30.20 2.49 12.56
N LEU A 539 31.03 1.46 12.46
CA LEU A 539 32.48 1.63 12.44
C LEU A 539 32.96 2.32 11.15
N THR A 540 32.35 1.97 10.02
CA THR A 540 32.63 2.63 8.73
C THR A 540 32.21 4.10 8.75
N ASP A 541 31.02 4.38 9.29
CA ASP A 541 30.51 5.73 9.48
C ASP A 541 31.44 6.59 10.36
N LYS A 542 31.92 6.03 11.48
CA LYS A 542 32.89 6.71 12.34
C LYS A 542 34.23 6.98 11.66
N LEU A 543 34.71 6.07 10.80
CA LEU A 543 35.91 6.30 10.00
C LEU A 543 35.71 7.46 9.01
N MET A 544 34.53 7.56 8.39
CA MET A 544 34.20 8.67 7.49
C MET A 544 34.04 9.98 8.23
N PHE A 545 33.34 9.98 9.36
CA PHE A 545 33.22 11.15 10.21
C PHE A 545 34.59 11.67 10.67
N MET A 546 35.51 10.78 11.05
CA MET A 546 36.89 11.16 11.37
C MET A 546 37.58 11.88 10.21
N CYS A 547 37.39 11.41 8.97
CA CYS A 547 37.95 12.06 7.79
C CYS A 547 37.33 13.44 7.57
N GLU A 548 36.01 13.57 7.69
CA GLU A 548 35.29 14.84 7.56
C GLU A 548 35.74 15.87 8.61
N CYS A 549 36.05 15.44 9.83
CA CYS A 549 36.63 16.31 10.87
C CYS A 549 38.02 16.87 10.51
N LEU A 550 38.76 16.25 9.58
CA LEU A 550 40.09 16.72 9.18
C LEU A 550 40.07 18.04 8.40
N GLU A 551 38.92 18.45 7.88
CA GLU A 551 38.82 19.73 7.14
C GLU A 551 39.03 20.96 8.02
N GLY A 552 38.62 20.88 9.29
CA GLY A 552 38.78 21.94 10.28
C GLY A 552 39.97 21.70 11.23
N PHE A 553 40.80 20.70 10.94
CA PHE A 553 41.79 20.20 11.88
C PHE A 553 43.11 20.95 11.79
N GLU A 554 43.59 21.46 12.92
CA GLU A 554 44.84 22.19 13.00
C GLU A 554 46.02 21.21 13.21
N PHE A 555 46.63 20.77 12.12
CA PHE A 555 47.79 19.87 12.12
C PHE A 555 49.05 20.38 12.84
N ARG A 556 49.01 21.58 13.42
CA ARG A 556 50.10 22.16 14.22
C ARG A 556 49.95 21.86 15.72
N GLU A 557 48.77 21.41 16.16
CA GLU A 557 48.53 21.06 17.57
C GLU A 557 48.81 19.56 17.83
N PRO A 558 49.88 19.23 18.58
CA PRO A 558 50.28 17.83 18.78
C PRO A 558 49.27 17.02 19.60
N GLU A 559 48.53 17.66 20.53
CA GLU A 559 47.51 16.99 21.35
C GLU A 559 46.34 16.49 20.48
N GLN A 560 45.90 17.29 19.50
CA GLN A 560 44.83 16.91 18.58
C GLN A 560 45.25 15.70 17.74
N ILE A 561 46.48 15.71 17.20
CA ILE A 561 47.00 14.61 16.37
C ILE A 561 47.12 13.33 17.19
N SER A 562 47.60 13.41 18.44
CA SER A 562 47.66 12.25 19.33
C SER A 562 46.27 11.66 19.60
N CYS A 563 45.28 12.51 19.89
CA CYS A 563 43.91 12.07 20.11
C CYS A 563 43.30 11.41 18.86
N ALA A 564 43.49 12.01 17.68
CA ALA A 564 43.02 11.46 16.41
C ALA A 564 43.69 10.11 16.09
N TRP A 565 44.97 9.97 16.38
CA TRP A 565 45.70 8.73 16.20
C TRP A 565 45.17 7.61 17.10
N ASP A 566 44.94 7.89 18.38
CA ASP A 566 44.43 6.90 19.32
C ASP A 566 42.98 6.50 18.99
N ALA A 567 42.16 7.47 18.55
CA ALA A 567 40.83 7.18 18.01
C ALA A 567 40.90 6.24 16.78
N LEU A 568 41.84 6.48 15.84
CA LEU A 568 42.02 5.62 14.67
C LEU A 568 42.45 4.21 15.07
N LYS A 569 43.38 4.08 16.03
CA LYS A 569 43.82 2.77 16.55
C LYS A 569 42.64 1.99 17.13
N GLU A 570 41.84 2.61 18.00
CA GLU A 570 40.71 1.93 18.65
C GLU A 570 39.58 1.59 17.66
N LEU A 571 39.32 2.44 16.67
CA LEU A 571 38.40 2.14 15.57
C LEU A 571 38.88 0.94 14.77
N MET A 572 40.15 0.91 14.36
CA MET A 572 40.69 -0.21 13.59
C MET A 572 40.70 -1.51 14.40
N LYS A 573 41.09 -1.49 15.68
CA LYS A 573 40.98 -2.68 16.56
C LYS A 573 39.55 -3.21 16.63
N SER A 574 38.58 -2.31 16.77
CA SER A 574 37.16 -2.67 16.81
C SER A 574 36.69 -3.24 15.46
N PHE A 575 37.14 -2.65 14.35
CA PHE A 575 36.85 -3.11 12.99
C PHE A 575 37.40 -4.51 12.72
N PHE A 576 38.65 -4.79 13.08
CA PHE A 576 39.24 -6.12 12.94
C PHE A 576 38.53 -7.16 13.83
N ARG A 577 38.25 -6.84 15.10
CA ARG A 577 37.52 -7.74 16.01
C ARG A 577 36.12 -8.08 15.50
N GLN A 578 35.40 -7.10 14.97
CA GLN A 578 34.08 -7.33 14.41
C GLN A 578 34.16 -8.10 13.09
N GLY A 579 35.14 -7.77 12.24
CA GLY A 579 35.38 -8.50 11.00
C GLY A 579 35.78 -9.97 11.21
N GLU A 580 36.41 -10.32 12.33
CA GLU A 580 36.65 -11.73 12.71
C GLU A 580 35.36 -12.49 13.07
N ARG A 581 34.35 -11.80 13.61
CA ARG A 581 33.03 -12.38 13.89
C ARG A 581 32.21 -12.55 12.62
N GLU A 582 32.35 -11.63 11.67
CA GLU A 582 31.67 -11.63 10.37
C GLU A 582 32.61 -12.00 9.21
N LYS A 583 33.46 -13.02 9.40
CA LYS A 583 34.50 -13.43 8.44
C LYS A 583 33.98 -13.62 7.02
N GLU A 584 32.81 -14.24 6.87
CA GLU A 584 32.23 -14.51 5.54
C GLU A 584 31.96 -13.23 4.73
N LYS A 585 31.76 -12.08 5.38
CA LYS A 585 31.46 -10.81 4.70
C LYS A 585 32.69 -9.94 4.50
N VAL A 586 33.61 -9.91 5.47
CA VAL A 586 34.72 -8.92 5.50
C VAL A 586 36.08 -9.53 5.16
N ALA A 587 36.20 -10.85 4.97
CA ALA A 587 37.50 -11.52 4.78
C ALA A 587 38.38 -10.89 3.68
N GLN A 588 37.79 -10.53 2.54
CA GLN A 588 38.54 -9.89 1.45
C GLN A 588 39.06 -8.50 1.84
N LEU A 589 38.23 -7.68 2.48
CA LEU A 589 38.62 -6.35 2.96
C LEU A 589 39.69 -6.45 4.05
N LEU A 590 39.53 -7.35 5.01
CA LEU A 590 40.53 -7.59 6.05
C LEU A 590 41.86 -8.07 5.47
N ALA A 591 41.84 -8.91 4.44
CA ALA A 591 43.05 -9.36 3.76
C ALA A 591 43.78 -8.19 3.07
N MET A 592 43.04 -7.28 2.43
CA MET A 592 43.62 -6.08 1.80
C MET A 592 44.20 -5.12 2.85
N LEU A 593 43.50 -4.91 3.97
CA LEU A 593 43.99 -4.08 5.08
C LEU A 593 45.21 -4.71 5.79
N ASN A 594 45.25 -6.05 5.90
CA ASN A 594 46.37 -6.80 6.49
C ASN A 594 47.62 -6.85 5.62
N TYR A 595 47.56 -6.41 4.36
CA TYR A 595 48.75 -6.34 3.49
C TYR A 595 49.78 -5.33 4.01
N ASN A 596 49.39 -4.44 4.92
CA ASN A 596 50.26 -3.48 5.60
C ASN A 596 50.70 -4.04 6.97
N GLU A 597 51.99 -4.34 7.13
CA GLU A 597 52.59 -4.92 8.35
C GLU A 597 52.28 -4.09 9.62
N TYR A 598 52.05 -2.78 9.43
CA TYR A 598 51.69 -1.82 10.47
C TYR A 598 50.38 -2.16 11.21
N PHE A 599 49.29 -2.46 10.50
CA PHE A 599 48.00 -2.77 11.12
C PHE A 599 47.98 -4.17 11.75
N SER A 600 48.74 -5.10 11.18
CA SER A 600 48.99 -6.41 11.80
C SER A 600 49.64 -6.26 13.19
N ARG A 601 50.68 -5.41 13.33
CA ARG A 601 51.31 -5.14 14.64
C ARG A 601 50.38 -4.43 15.63
N LEU A 602 49.41 -3.67 15.14
CA LEU A 602 48.39 -2.97 15.94
C LEU A 602 47.33 -3.92 16.53
N VAL A 603 47.05 -5.04 15.86
CA VAL A 603 46.12 -6.08 16.31
C VAL A 603 46.84 -7.11 17.21
N TYR A 604 48.09 -7.44 16.91
CA TYR A 604 48.89 -8.44 17.64
C TYR A 604 49.78 -7.88 18.77
N SER A 605 49.73 -6.57 19.05
CA SER A 605 50.33 -6.00 20.27
C SER A 605 49.47 -6.39 21.48
N VAL A 606 49.77 -7.55 22.03
CA VAL A 606 49.32 -7.98 23.36
C VAL A 606 49.74 -6.89 24.37
N PRO A 607 48.87 -6.43 25.29
CA PRO A 607 49.32 -5.58 26.38
C PRO A 607 50.18 -6.44 27.33
N SER A 608 51.50 -6.44 27.14
CA SER A 608 52.43 -6.91 28.17
C SER A 608 52.58 -5.82 29.22
N THR A 609 52.17 -6.14 30.44
CA THR A 609 52.11 -5.25 31.62
C THR A 609 53.46 -4.83 32.22
N ASP A 610 54.59 -4.96 31.52
CA ASP A 610 55.91 -4.87 32.15
C ASP A 610 56.82 -3.68 31.73
N ASP A 611 56.42 -2.80 30.81
CA ASP A 611 57.29 -1.68 30.38
C ASP A 611 56.97 -0.31 31.00
N LEU A 612 56.17 -0.27 32.06
CA LEU A 612 55.94 0.94 32.88
C LEU A 612 56.69 0.87 34.22
N SER A 613 57.99 0.64 34.16
CA SER A 613 58.90 1.08 35.23
C SER A 613 60.33 1.21 34.70
N ASN A 614 60.69 2.39 34.20
CA ASN A 614 61.88 3.11 34.65
C ASN A 614 61.97 4.52 34.02
N PRO A 615 62.01 5.59 34.84
CA PRO A 615 62.22 6.93 34.34
C PRO A 615 63.71 7.17 34.04
N CYS A 616 63.95 8.11 33.12
CA CYS A 616 65.23 8.66 32.72
C CYS A 616 66.30 8.69 33.83
N GLN A 617 67.50 8.21 33.51
CA GLN A 617 68.73 8.71 34.12
C GLN A 617 69.68 9.17 33.02
N CYS A 618 69.87 10.48 32.96
CA CYS A 618 71.07 11.09 32.40
C CYS A 618 72.25 10.80 33.33
N THR A 619 73.34 10.28 32.79
CA THR A 619 74.69 10.54 33.31
C THR A 619 75.65 10.74 32.15
N THR A 620 76.21 11.94 32.13
CA THR A 620 77.51 12.29 31.57
C THR A 620 78.57 11.25 31.90
N ASP A 621 79.38 10.81 30.94
CA ASP A 621 80.77 11.27 30.88
C ASP A 621 81.53 10.74 29.66
N SER A 622 82.46 11.60 29.27
CA SER A 622 83.44 11.52 28.20
C SER A 622 84.37 10.30 28.22
N THR A 623 85.02 10.12 27.06
CA THR A 623 86.40 9.65 26.80
C THR A 623 86.60 8.30 26.10
N ASP A 624 87.28 8.45 24.96
CA ASP A 624 88.43 7.67 24.48
C ASP A 624 88.28 6.26 23.87
N ARG A 625 88.81 6.22 22.63
CA ARG A 625 89.54 5.12 21.94
C ARG A 625 88.64 4.01 21.37
N SER A 626 88.74 3.65 20.11
CA SER A 626 89.80 3.76 19.09
C SER A 626 89.22 3.63 17.69
#